data_AF-A0A8B7RPC7-F1
#
_entry.id   AF-A0A8B7RPC7-F1
#
_cell.length_a   1.000
_cell.length_b   1.000
_cell.length_c   1.000
_cell.angle_alpha   90.00
_cell.angle_beta   90.00
_cell.angle_gamma   90.00
#
_symmetry.space_group_name_H-M   'P 1'
#
loop_
_entity.id
_entity.type
_entity.pdbx_description
1 polymer ?
#
loop_
_entity_poly.entity_id
_entity_poly.type
_entity_poly.pdbx_seq_one_letter_code
_entity_poly.pdbx_strand_id
1 'polypeptide(L)'
;MSSVEEDDYDTLTDIESDKNVIRTKQYLYVADLARKDKRVLRKKYQIYFWNIATIAVFYALPVVQLVITYQTVVNVTGNQDICYYNFLCAHPLGNLSAFNNILSNLGYILLGLLFLLIILQREINHNRALLRNDLYALECGIPKHFGLFYAMGTALMMEGLLSACYHVCPNYTNFQFDTSFMYMIAGLCMLKLYQKRHPDINASAYSAYACLAIVIFFSVLGVVFGKGNMAFWIVFSVIHIISTLLLSIQLYYMGRWKLDSGICRRILHVLYTDCIRQCSGPLYVDRMVLLVMGNIINWSLAAYGLIMRPNDFASYLLAIGICNLLLYFAFYIIMKLRSGERIKLIPLLCIICTSVVWGFALFFFFQGLSTWQKTPAESREHNRDCILLDFFDDHDIWHFLSSIAMFGSFLVLLTLDDDLDTVQRDKIYVF
;
A
#
# COMPACT_ATOMS: atom_id res chain seq x y z
N MET A 1 14.73 20.44 -27.96
CA MET A 1 15.40 19.62 -26.93
C MET A 1 16.20 20.58 -26.06
N SER A 2 15.70 20.92 -24.88
CA SER A 2 16.49 21.58 -23.84
C SER A 2 16.68 20.57 -22.72
N SER A 3 17.94 20.23 -22.45
CA SER A 3 18.36 19.43 -21.31
C SER A 3 18.12 20.25 -20.04
N VAL A 4 16.99 20.00 -19.40
CA VAL A 4 16.71 20.51 -18.05
C VAL A 4 17.22 19.44 -17.08
N GLU A 5 18.32 19.75 -16.41
CA GLU A 5 19.05 18.88 -15.47
C GLU A 5 18.19 18.52 -14.24
N GLU A 6 18.44 17.35 -13.65
CA GLU A 6 17.64 16.79 -12.53
C GLU A 6 17.68 17.63 -11.24
N ASP A 7 18.67 18.52 -11.10
CA ASP A 7 18.82 19.40 -9.93
C ASP A 7 17.97 20.69 -10.01
N ASP A 8 17.38 21.01 -11.16
CA ASP A 8 16.51 22.19 -11.34
C ASP A 8 15.05 21.96 -10.87
N TYR A 9 14.70 20.75 -10.41
CA TYR A 9 13.29 20.38 -10.16
C TYR A 9 12.83 20.50 -8.69
N ASP A 10 13.74 20.70 -7.75
CA ASP A 10 13.44 20.97 -6.34
C ASP A 10 14.58 21.84 -5.76
N THR A 11 14.66 23.10 -6.19
CA THR A 11 15.55 24.04 -5.49
C THR A 11 15.06 24.17 -4.04
N LEU A 12 15.99 24.10 -3.08
CA LEU A 12 15.68 24.30 -1.65
C LEU A 12 14.91 25.63 -1.41
N THR A 13 15.10 26.60 -2.30
CA THR A 13 14.46 27.91 -2.32
C THR A 13 12.97 27.87 -2.66
N ASP A 14 12.53 27.03 -3.60
CA ASP A 14 11.10 26.87 -3.94
C ASP A 14 10.34 26.18 -2.80
N ILE A 15 11.00 25.20 -2.17
CA ILE A 15 10.49 24.50 -1.00
C ILE A 15 10.30 25.47 0.19
N GLU A 16 11.17 26.47 0.36
CA GLU A 16 11.09 27.44 1.47
C GLU A 16 10.09 28.59 1.21
N SER A 17 9.94 29.05 -0.03
CA SER A 17 9.00 30.11 -0.39
C SER A 17 7.53 29.64 -0.29
N ASP A 18 7.21 28.45 -0.79
CA ASP A 18 5.86 27.86 -0.69
C ASP A 18 5.50 27.50 0.77
N LYS A 19 6.49 27.10 1.58
CA LYS A 19 6.28 26.84 3.02
C LYS A 19 5.79 28.08 3.77
N ASN A 20 6.22 29.28 3.38
CA ASN A 20 5.84 30.53 4.06
C ASN A 20 4.40 30.98 3.74
N VAL A 21 3.92 30.81 2.50
CA VAL A 21 2.54 31.20 2.12
C VAL A 21 1.48 30.33 2.81
N ILE A 22 1.82 29.07 3.07
CA ILE A 22 0.94 28.11 3.75
C ILE A 22 0.93 28.32 5.28
N ARG A 23 1.91 29.04 5.84
CA ARG A 23 2.07 29.24 7.29
C ARG A 23 1.02 30.18 7.89
N THR A 24 0.31 30.96 7.07
CA THR A 24 -0.61 32.01 7.52
C THR A 24 -2.09 31.68 7.37
N LYS A 25 -2.46 30.56 6.73
CA LYS A 25 -3.86 30.20 6.48
C LYS A 25 -4.34 29.07 7.39
N GLN A 26 -5.45 29.28 8.09
CA GLN A 26 -6.13 28.26 8.91
C GLN A 26 -6.77 27.16 8.05
N TYR A 27 -7.21 27.52 6.83
CA TYR A 27 -7.77 26.58 5.84
C TYR A 27 -6.89 26.56 4.59
N LEU A 28 -6.52 25.35 4.18
CA LEU A 28 -5.71 25.11 2.98
C LEU A 28 -6.60 24.57 1.86
N TYR A 29 -6.40 25.09 0.66
CA TYR A 29 -7.08 24.62 -0.54
C TYR A 29 -6.10 23.93 -1.48
N VAL A 30 -6.60 23.04 -2.35
CA VAL A 30 -5.77 22.30 -3.31
C VAL A 30 -5.00 23.26 -4.24
N ALA A 31 -5.59 24.41 -4.58
CA ALA A 31 -4.89 25.45 -5.34
C ALA A 31 -3.62 25.98 -4.65
N ASP A 32 -3.58 25.99 -3.31
CA ASP A 32 -2.39 26.41 -2.57
C ASP A 32 -1.24 25.39 -2.66
N LEU A 33 -1.55 24.13 -3.00
CA LEU A 33 -0.63 22.98 -3.05
C LEU A 33 -0.46 22.37 -4.45
N ALA A 34 -0.95 23.05 -5.49
CA ALA A 34 -0.88 22.60 -6.89
C ALA A 34 -0.23 23.68 -7.77
N ARG A 35 0.95 24.15 -7.35
CA ARG A 35 1.73 25.22 -7.98
C ARG A 35 2.79 24.69 -8.94
N LYS A 36 3.27 23.45 -8.75
CA LYS A 36 4.30 22.87 -9.61
C LYS A 36 3.81 22.67 -11.04
N ASP A 37 4.71 22.86 -12.01
CA ASP A 37 4.40 22.65 -13.43
C ASP A 37 3.99 21.17 -13.67
N LYS A 38 2.87 21.00 -14.37
CA LYS A 38 2.32 19.69 -14.75
C LYS A 38 3.33 18.81 -15.47
N ARG A 39 4.25 19.39 -16.27
CA ARG A 39 5.29 18.64 -17.00
C ARG A 39 6.31 18.02 -16.06
N VAL A 40 6.78 18.80 -15.08
CA VAL A 40 7.71 18.36 -14.03
C VAL A 40 7.06 17.23 -13.23
N LEU A 41 5.82 17.47 -12.81
CA LEU A 41 5.09 16.54 -11.98
C LEU A 41 4.78 15.22 -12.71
N ARG A 42 4.48 15.27 -14.02
CA ARG A 42 4.31 14.07 -14.85
C ARG A 42 5.58 13.22 -14.91
N LYS A 43 6.76 13.84 -15.12
CA LYS A 43 8.04 13.12 -15.10
C LYS A 43 8.29 12.46 -13.74
N LYS A 44 8.12 13.21 -12.64
CA LYS A 44 8.27 12.71 -11.27
C LYS A 44 7.41 11.47 -11.01
N TYR A 45 6.16 11.46 -11.48
CA TYR A 45 5.27 10.31 -11.29
C TYR A 45 5.54 9.15 -12.25
N GLN A 46 6.12 9.40 -13.44
CA GLN A 46 6.53 8.33 -14.35
C GLN A 46 7.68 7.49 -13.77
N ILE A 47 8.52 8.08 -12.92
CA ILE A 47 9.59 7.37 -12.20
C ILE A 47 8.99 6.28 -11.28
N TYR A 48 7.81 6.51 -10.67
CA TYR A 48 7.17 5.48 -9.85
C TYR A 48 6.90 4.20 -10.64
N PHE A 49 6.41 4.33 -11.87
CA PHE A 49 6.10 3.21 -12.75
C PHE A 49 7.38 2.47 -13.19
N TRP A 50 8.40 3.20 -13.66
CA TRP A 50 9.65 2.57 -14.10
C TRP A 50 10.40 1.88 -12.97
N ASN A 51 10.43 2.48 -11.77
CA ASN A 51 11.07 1.89 -10.61
C ASN A 51 10.39 0.58 -10.20
N ILE A 52 9.05 0.53 -10.13
CA ILE A 52 8.38 -0.73 -9.77
C ILE A 52 8.52 -1.78 -10.85
N ALA A 53 8.49 -1.41 -12.14
CA ALA A 53 8.74 -2.33 -13.23
C ALA A 53 10.15 -2.94 -13.14
N THR A 54 11.14 -2.12 -12.76
CA THR A 54 12.53 -2.58 -12.55
C THR A 54 12.60 -3.55 -11.36
N ILE A 55 12.05 -3.15 -10.20
CA ILE A 55 11.99 -4.01 -9.00
C ILE A 55 11.29 -5.34 -9.33
N ALA A 56 10.16 -5.29 -10.04
CA ALA A 56 9.40 -6.45 -10.47
C ALA A 56 10.26 -7.44 -11.28
N VAL A 57 11.03 -6.97 -12.27
CA VAL A 57 11.88 -7.85 -13.08
C VAL A 57 13.00 -8.49 -12.24
N PHE A 58 13.74 -7.67 -11.48
CA PHE A 58 14.85 -8.17 -10.66
C PHE A 58 14.40 -9.11 -9.54
N TYR A 59 13.18 -8.93 -9.05
CA TYR A 59 12.61 -9.78 -8.01
C TYR A 59 11.97 -11.05 -8.59
N ALA A 60 11.26 -10.96 -9.71
CA ALA A 60 10.56 -12.11 -10.30
C ALA A 60 11.50 -13.17 -10.90
N LEU A 61 12.60 -12.75 -11.55
CA LEU A 61 13.55 -13.68 -12.17
C LEU A 61 14.10 -14.74 -11.20
N PRO A 62 14.69 -14.38 -10.04
CA PRO A 62 15.18 -15.37 -9.09
C PRO A 62 14.05 -16.20 -8.46
N VAL A 63 12.85 -15.63 -8.29
CA VAL A 63 11.68 -16.34 -7.74
C VAL A 63 11.23 -17.45 -8.68
N VAL A 64 11.09 -17.14 -9.97
CA VAL A 64 10.75 -18.12 -11.01
C VAL A 64 11.83 -19.20 -11.12
N GLN A 65 13.11 -18.82 -11.07
CA GLN A 65 14.21 -19.79 -11.06
C GLN A 65 14.15 -20.72 -9.84
N LEU A 66 13.88 -20.17 -8.65
CA LEU A 66 13.84 -20.94 -7.41
C LEU A 66 12.68 -21.94 -7.39
N VAL A 67 11.48 -21.54 -7.83
CA VAL A 67 10.33 -22.45 -7.86
C VAL A 67 10.54 -23.59 -8.86
N ILE A 68 11.11 -23.32 -10.04
CA ILE A 68 11.44 -24.37 -11.01
C ILE A 68 12.46 -25.35 -10.42
N THR A 69 13.44 -24.83 -9.69
CA THR A 69 14.46 -25.65 -9.02
C THR A 69 13.83 -26.54 -7.95
N TYR A 70 12.98 -26.00 -7.07
CA TYR A 70 12.30 -26.79 -6.05
C TYR A 70 11.37 -27.86 -6.64
N GLN A 71 10.60 -27.51 -7.67
CA GLN A 71 9.76 -28.48 -8.39
C GLN A 71 10.59 -29.61 -9.00
N THR A 72 11.75 -29.29 -9.58
CA THR A 72 12.69 -30.30 -10.09
C THR A 72 13.20 -31.22 -8.99
N VAL A 73 13.61 -30.66 -7.85
CA VAL A 73 14.09 -31.44 -6.69
C VAL A 73 13.00 -32.36 -6.16
N VAL A 74 11.77 -31.87 -6.01
CA VAL A 74 10.63 -32.68 -5.55
C VAL A 74 10.34 -33.82 -6.53
N ASN A 75 10.29 -33.53 -7.82
CA ASN A 75 9.99 -34.54 -8.85
C ASN A 75 11.10 -35.62 -8.95
N VAL A 76 12.38 -35.25 -8.75
CA VAL A 76 13.50 -36.19 -8.81
C VAL A 76 13.66 -37.00 -7.52
N THR A 77 13.55 -36.34 -6.37
CA THR A 77 13.76 -37.01 -5.06
C THR A 77 12.53 -37.76 -4.58
N GLY A 78 11.33 -37.38 -5.05
CA GLY A 78 10.05 -37.85 -4.51
C GLY A 78 9.76 -37.33 -3.11
N ASN A 79 10.55 -36.40 -2.57
CA ASN A 79 10.38 -35.90 -1.22
C ASN A 79 9.27 -34.84 -1.16
N GLN A 80 8.08 -35.27 -0.74
CA GLN A 80 6.90 -34.44 -0.58
C GLN A 80 6.95 -33.53 0.66
N ASP A 81 7.96 -33.65 1.53
CA ASP A 81 8.08 -32.81 2.73
C ASP A 81 8.71 -31.43 2.44
N ILE A 82 9.14 -31.20 1.19
CA ILE A 82 9.78 -29.94 0.76
C ILE A 82 8.74 -28.82 0.59
N CYS A 83 7.55 -29.14 0.08
CA CYS A 83 6.51 -28.18 -0.25
C CYS A 83 5.24 -28.45 0.58
N TYR A 84 4.65 -27.38 1.14
CA TYR A 84 3.54 -27.43 2.08
C TYR A 84 2.20 -27.11 1.38
N TYR A 85 1.89 -27.82 0.29
CA TYR A 85 0.61 -27.62 -0.41
C TYR A 85 -0.48 -28.53 0.16
N ASN A 86 -1.73 -28.19 -0.14
CA ASN A 86 -2.89 -29.04 0.16
C ASN A 86 -2.86 -30.28 -0.75
N PHE A 87 -2.32 -31.40 -0.24
CA PHE A 87 -2.13 -32.62 -1.04
C PHE A 87 -3.45 -33.23 -1.53
N LEU A 88 -4.56 -32.98 -0.83
CA LEU A 88 -5.88 -33.53 -1.20
C LEU A 88 -6.53 -32.79 -2.38
N CYS A 89 -6.08 -31.56 -2.67
CA CYS A 89 -6.59 -30.73 -3.77
C CYS A 89 -5.49 -30.28 -4.74
N ALA A 90 -4.30 -30.89 -4.69
CA ALA A 90 -3.21 -30.53 -5.59
C ALA A 90 -3.41 -31.18 -6.96
N HIS A 91 -3.66 -30.35 -7.98
CA HIS A 91 -3.82 -30.81 -9.36
C HIS A 91 -2.55 -30.58 -10.18
N PRO A 92 -1.80 -31.63 -10.55
CA PRO A 92 -0.58 -31.48 -11.31
C PRO A 92 -0.86 -31.22 -12.80
N LEU A 93 -0.03 -30.39 -13.43
CA LEU A 93 0.01 -30.22 -14.88
C LEU A 93 1.47 -30.19 -15.37
N GLY A 94 1.87 -31.22 -16.09
CA GLY A 94 3.26 -31.39 -16.52
C GLY A 94 4.20 -31.50 -15.32
N ASN A 95 5.20 -30.62 -15.22
CA ASN A 95 6.20 -30.63 -14.15
C ASN A 95 5.79 -29.84 -12.90
N LEU A 96 4.59 -29.26 -12.87
CA LEU A 96 4.10 -28.42 -11.77
C LEU A 96 3.09 -29.21 -10.93
N SER A 97 3.37 -29.39 -9.64
CA SER A 97 2.53 -30.20 -8.74
C SER A 97 1.19 -29.58 -8.38
N ALA A 98 1.10 -28.24 -8.30
CA ALA A 98 -0.10 -27.51 -7.88
C ALA A 98 -0.48 -26.43 -8.92
N PHE A 99 -0.99 -26.87 -10.07
CA PHE A 99 -1.37 -25.97 -11.16
C PHE A 99 -2.65 -25.17 -10.86
N ASN A 100 -3.54 -25.70 -10.03
CA ASN A 100 -4.73 -24.99 -9.54
C ASN A 100 -4.37 -23.64 -8.90
N ASN A 101 -3.31 -23.61 -8.08
CA ASN A 101 -2.81 -22.41 -7.43
C ASN A 101 -2.29 -21.33 -8.42
N ILE A 102 -1.81 -21.75 -9.59
CA ILE A 102 -1.42 -20.80 -10.65
C ILE A 102 -2.66 -20.18 -11.28
N LEU A 103 -3.68 -21.01 -11.56
CA LEU A 103 -4.93 -20.55 -12.14
C LEU A 103 -5.70 -19.62 -11.20
N SER A 104 -5.72 -19.91 -9.90
CA SER A 104 -6.39 -19.05 -8.91
C SER A 104 -5.78 -17.65 -8.82
N ASN A 105 -4.46 -17.55 -9.01
CA ASN A 105 -3.73 -16.29 -9.02
C ASN A 105 -3.77 -15.52 -10.36
N LEU A 106 -4.24 -16.15 -11.44
CA LEU A 106 -4.38 -15.49 -12.76
C LEU A 106 -5.33 -14.27 -12.71
N GLY A 107 -6.31 -14.30 -11.81
CA GLY A 107 -7.24 -13.19 -11.58
C GLY A 107 -6.53 -11.85 -11.30
N TYR A 108 -5.49 -11.86 -10.47
CA TYR A 108 -4.69 -10.66 -10.18
C TYR A 108 -4.00 -10.07 -11.42
N ILE A 109 -3.46 -10.94 -12.29
CA ILE A 109 -2.78 -10.52 -13.52
C ILE A 109 -3.78 -9.90 -14.50
N LEU A 110 -4.91 -10.57 -14.72
CA LEU A 110 -5.93 -10.11 -15.65
C LEU A 110 -6.61 -8.81 -15.18
N LEU A 111 -6.96 -8.72 -13.90
CA LEU A 111 -7.56 -7.52 -13.33
C LEU A 111 -6.57 -6.37 -13.20
N GLY A 112 -5.29 -6.66 -12.92
CA GLY A 112 -4.22 -5.68 -12.97
C GLY A 112 -4.04 -5.09 -14.36
N LEU A 113 -4.01 -5.93 -15.40
CA LEU A 113 -3.96 -5.49 -16.79
C LEU A 113 -5.19 -4.66 -17.17
N LEU A 114 -6.39 -5.10 -16.79
CA LEU A 114 -7.62 -4.36 -17.00
C LEU A 114 -7.55 -2.97 -16.34
N PHE A 115 -7.04 -2.89 -15.12
CA PHE A 115 -6.85 -1.62 -14.43
C PHE A 115 -5.89 -0.69 -15.19
N LEU A 116 -4.75 -1.21 -15.68
CA LEU A 116 -3.82 -0.42 -16.50
C LEU A 116 -4.48 0.12 -17.78
N LEU A 117 -5.32 -0.68 -18.45
CA LEU A 117 -6.08 -0.24 -19.63
C LEU A 117 -7.10 0.86 -19.28
N ILE A 118 -7.78 0.76 -18.14
CA ILE A 118 -8.69 1.81 -17.65
C ILE A 118 -7.93 3.12 -17.39
N ILE A 119 -6.74 3.04 -16.77
CA ILE A 119 -5.89 4.20 -16.51
C ILE A 119 -5.40 4.82 -17.81
N LEU A 120 -4.95 4.00 -18.77
CA LEU A 120 -4.54 4.46 -20.10
C LEU A 120 -5.66 5.19 -20.83
N GLN A 121 -6.88 4.64 -20.80
CA GLN A 121 -8.04 5.27 -21.40
C GLN A 121 -8.36 6.63 -20.74
N ARG A 122 -8.28 6.71 -19.41
CA ARG A 122 -8.47 7.98 -18.66
C ARG A 122 -7.36 8.99 -18.97
N GLU A 123 -6.11 8.55 -19.08
CA GLU A 123 -4.98 9.42 -19.44
C GLU A 123 -5.14 10.00 -20.85
N ILE A 124 -5.49 9.17 -21.84
CA ILE A 124 -5.72 9.62 -23.22
C ILE A 124 -6.84 10.67 -23.25
N ASN A 125 -7.95 10.42 -22.56
CA ASN A 125 -9.07 11.36 -22.49
C ASN A 125 -8.68 12.68 -21.82
N HIS A 126 -7.92 12.62 -20.72
CA HIS A 126 -7.43 13.81 -20.04
C HIS A 126 -6.45 14.62 -20.90
N ASN A 127 -5.50 13.96 -21.57
CA ASN A 127 -4.55 14.60 -22.47
C ASN A 127 -5.26 15.27 -23.66
N ARG A 128 -6.32 14.65 -24.20
CA ARG A 128 -7.16 15.28 -25.23
C ARG A 128 -7.87 16.53 -24.72
N ALA A 129 -8.39 16.51 -23.49
CA ALA A 129 -9.01 17.68 -22.88
C ALA A 129 -8.00 18.82 -22.66
N LEU A 130 -6.78 18.51 -22.22
CA LEU A 130 -5.70 19.47 -22.10
C LEU A 130 -5.30 20.09 -23.45
N LEU A 131 -5.21 19.28 -24.51
CA LEU A 131 -4.92 19.78 -25.87
C LEU A 131 -6.02 20.70 -26.41
N ARG A 132 -7.27 20.53 -25.96
CA ARG A 132 -8.40 21.41 -26.29
C ARG A 132 -8.45 22.67 -25.41
N ASN A 133 -7.50 22.87 -24.51
CA ASN A 133 -7.49 23.92 -23.49
C ASN A 133 -8.81 23.98 -22.70
N ASP A 134 -9.36 22.80 -22.37
CA ASP A 134 -10.58 22.72 -21.58
C ASP A 134 -10.34 23.28 -20.16
N LEU A 135 -11.16 24.27 -19.78
CA LEU A 135 -11.06 24.97 -18.49
C LEU A 135 -11.15 23.99 -17.32
N TYR A 136 -12.00 22.96 -17.43
CA TYR A 136 -12.17 21.95 -16.39
C TYR A 136 -10.89 21.13 -16.18
N ALA A 137 -10.19 20.77 -17.25
CA ALA A 137 -8.92 20.03 -17.15
C ALA A 137 -7.77 20.91 -16.62
N LEU A 138 -7.84 22.22 -16.84
CA LEU A 138 -6.80 23.16 -16.45
C LEU A 138 -6.89 23.56 -14.97
N GLU A 139 -8.08 23.97 -14.52
CA GLU A 139 -8.29 24.70 -13.25
C GLU A 139 -9.20 23.99 -12.25
N CYS A 140 -9.97 22.98 -12.68
CA CYS A 140 -10.89 22.24 -11.82
C CYS A 140 -10.32 20.89 -11.38
N GLY A 141 -10.95 20.33 -10.34
CA GLY A 141 -10.69 19.01 -9.79
C GLY A 141 -9.30 18.82 -9.18
N ILE A 142 -9.10 17.62 -8.64
CA ILE A 142 -7.80 17.21 -8.14
C ILE A 142 -6.85 17.04 -9.35
N PRO A 143 -5.63 17.61 -9.30
CA PRO A 143 -4.62 17.38 -10.34
C PRO A 143 -4.45 15.89 -10.66
N LYS A 144 -4.72 15.52 -11.92
CA LYS A 144 -4.69 14.11 -12.35
C LYS A 144 -3.27 13.67 -12.63
N HIS A 145 -2.84 12.64 -11.91
CA HIS A 145 -1.54 11.99 -12.07
C HIS A 145 -1.71 10.48 -12.12
N PHE A 146 -1.34 9.91 -13.27
CA PHE A 146 -1.56 8.51 -13.59
C PHE A 146 -0.38 7.59 -13.19
N GLY A 147 0.84 8.12 -13.03
CA GLY A 147 2.04 7.32 -12.77
C GLY A 147 1.96 6.41 -11.53
N LEU A 148 1.40 6.90 -10.41
CA LEU A 148 1.16 6.08 -9.22
C LEU A 148 0.09 4.99 -9.45
N PHE A 149 -0.95 5.28 -10.25
CA PHE A 149 -1.95 4.26 -10.58
C PHE A 149 -1.37 3.19 -11.51
N TYR A 150 -0.52 3.56 -12.47
CA TYR A 150 0.23 2.57 -13.25
C TYR A 150 1.10 1.70 -12.35
N ALA A 151 1.81 2.30 -11.39
CA ALA A 151 2.60 1.53 -10.43
C ALA A 151 1.75 0.56 -9.61
N MET A 152 0.57 0.98 -9.13
CA MET A 152 -0.37 0.10 -8.42
C MET A 152 -0.87 -1.06 -9.29
N GLY A 153 -1.24 -0.80 -10.55
CA GLY A 153 -1.68 -1.85 -11.49
C GLY A 153 -0.57 -2.86 -11.80
N THR A 154 0.65 -2.38 -12.02
CA THR A 154 1.83 -3.26 -12.20
C THR A 154 2.13 -4.06 -10.94
N ALA A 155 1.99 -3.46 -9.76
CA ALA A 155 2.17 -4.16 -8.49
C ALA A 155 1.15 -5.31 -8.33
N LEU A 156 -0.11 -5.10 -8.73
CA LEU A 156 -1.15 -6.14 -8.67
C LEU A 156 -0.89 -7.30 -9.64
N MET A 157 -0.41 -7.00 -10.85
CA MET A 157 0.01 -8.06 -11.78
C MET A 157 1.18 -8.86 -11.21
N MET A 158 2.13 -8.15 -10.59
CA MET A 158 3.33 -8.78 -10.02
C MET A 158 3.00 -9.62 -8.78
N GLU A 159 2.07 -9.15 -7.95
CA GLU A 159 1.49 -9.93 -6.86
C GLU A 159 0.95 -11.28 -7.37
N GLY A 160 0.13 -11.27 -8.43
CA GLY A 160 -0.39 -12.51 -9.02
C GLY A 160 0.69 -13.48 -9.50
N LEU A 161 1.75 -12.99 -10.15
CA LEU A 161 2.83 -13.86 -10.61
C LEU A 161 3.68 -14.42 -9.46
N LEU A 162 4.02 -13.60 -8.46
CA LEU A 162 4.85 -14.04 -7.33
C LEU A 162 4.07 -14.95 -6.38
N SER A 163 2.79 -14.64 -6.14
CA SER A 163 1.88 -15.49 -5.37
C SER A 163 1.71 -16.86 -6.02
N ALA A 164 1.51 -16.90 -7.33
CA ALA A 164 1.49 -18.15 -8.09
C ALA A 164 2.80 -18.94 -7.93
N CYS A 165 3.96 -18.28 -8.03
CA CYS A 165 5.25 -18.94 -7.85
C CYS A 165 5.45 -19.49 -6.43
N TYR A 166 5.00 -18.76 -5.41
CA TYR A 166 5.05 -19.23 -4.03
C TYR A 166 4.15 -20.46 -3.82
N HIS A 167 2.89 -20.38 -4.24
CA HIS A 167 1.91 -21.44 -3.99
C HIS A 167 2.10 -22.71 -4.81
N VAL A 168 2.95 -22.69 -5.85
CA VAL A 168 3.41 -23.91 -6.53
C VAL A 168 4.26 -24.80 -5.60
N CYS A 169 5.05 -24.21 -4.70
CA CYS A 169 5.80 -24.96 -3.69
C CYS A 169 5.98 -24.10 -2.43
N PRO A 170 4.96 -23.97 -1.57
CA PRO A 170 5.05 -23.09 -0.42
C PRO A 170 6.03 -23.65 0.62
N ASN A 171 6.95 -22.80 1.10
CA ASN A 171 7.98 -23.15 2.06
C ASN A 171 8.41 -21.90 2.87
N TYR A 172 9.07 -22.13 4.00
CA TYR A 172 9.67 -21.09 4.83
C TYR A 172 10.71 -20.23 4.09
N THR A 173 11.36 -20.73 3.05
CA THR A 173 12.39 -19.98 2.31
C THR A 173 11.83 -19.04 1.25
N ASN A 174 10.57 -19.23 0.83
CA ASN A 174 9.98 -18.50 -0.30
C ASN A 174 8.67 -17.76 0.05
N PHE A 175 8.21 -17.81 1.31
CA PHE A 175 7.03 -17.05 1.76
C PHE A 175 7.12 -15.55 1.44
N GLN A 176 8.34 -14.99 1.49
CA GLN A 176 8.56 -13.56 1.28
C GLN A 176 8.13 -13.09 -0.12
N PHE A 177 8.10 -14.00 -1.09
CA PHE A 177 7.78 -13.67 -2.48
C PHE A 177 6.35 -13.16 -2.64
N ASP A 178 5.43 -13.76 -1.89
CA ASP A 178 4.02 -13.38 -1.84
C ASP A 178 3.84 -12.06 -1.07
N THR A 179 4.39 -11.99 0.16
CA THR A 179 4.13 -10.84 1.05
C THR A 179 4.79 -9.53 0.60
N SER A 180 5.89 -9.58 -0.17
CA SER A 180 6.64 -8.37 -0.55
C SER A 180 5.83 -7.40 -1.41
N PHE A 181 5.06 -7.92 -2.38
CA PHE A 181 4.25 -7.07 -3.24
C PHE A 181 2.94 -6.64 -2.57
N MET A 182 2.42 -7.40 -1.61
CA MET A 182 1.37 -6.93 -0.68
C MET A 182 1.80 -5.66 0.07
N TYR A 183 3.03 -5.61 0.61
CA TYR A 183 3.55 -4.39 1.25
C TYR A 183 3.67 -3.22 0.27
N MET A 184 4.19 -3.49 -0.92
CA MET A 184 4.33 -2.47 -1.97
C MET A 184 2.96 -1.91 -2.37
N ILE A 185 1.95 -2.75 -2.54
CA ILE A 185 0.59 -2.33 -2.86
C ILE A 185 0.00 -1.49 -1.72
N ALA A 186 0.10 -1.93 -0.46
CA ALA A 186 -0.39 -1.18 0.68
C ALA A 186 0.28 0.21 0.79
N GLY A 187 1.61 0.25 0.62
CA GLY A 187 2.40 1.47 0.59
C GLY A 187 1.99 2.43 -0.53
N LEU A 188 1.85 1.93 -1.76
CA LEU A 188 1.42 2.72 -2.90
C LEU A 188 -0.02 3.23 -2.74
N CYS A 189 -0.92 2.45 -2.15
CA CYS A 189 -2.28 2.89 -1.82
C CYS A 189 -2.28 4.03 -0.81
N MET A 190 -1.47 3.94 0.26
CA MET A 190 -1.32 5.01 1.25
C MET A 190 -0.75 6.29 0.62
N LEU A 191 0.32 6.16 -0.18
CA LEU A 191 0.90 7.29 -0.92
C LEU A 191 -0.12 7.91 -1.87
N LYS A 192 -0.93 7.08 -2.55
CA LYS A 192 -1.95 7.57 -3.46
C LYS A 192 -3.06 8.33 -2.75
N LEU A 193 -3.51 7.84 -1.59
CA LEU A 193 -4.48 8.56 -0.76
C LEU A 193 -3.93 9.91 -0.29
N TYR A 194 -2.68 9.95 0.16
CA TYR A 194 -2.01 11.19 0.57
C TYR A 194 -1.87 12.19 -0.57
N GLN A 195 -1.46 11.72 -1.74
CA GLN A 195 -1.27 12.53 -2.94
C GLN A 195 -2.54 13.31 -3.35
N LYS A 196 -3.73 12.73 -3.17
CA LYS A 196 -5.00 13.33 -3.63
C LYS A 196 -5.23 14.74 -3.09
N ARG A 197 -4.85 14.99 -1.83
CA ARG A 197 -4.99 16.32 -1.20
C ARG A 197 -3.67 17.08 -1.09
N HIS A 198 -2.55 16.41 -1.36
CA HIS A 198 -1.20 16.98 -1.25
C HIS A 198 -0.39 16.73 -2.54
N PRO A 199 -0.77 17.32 -3.69
CA PRO A 199 -0.15 17.00 -4.98
C PRO A 199 1.34 17.39 -5.06
N ASP A 200 1.75 18.49 -4.42
CA ASP A 200 3.13 18.99 -4.48
C ASP A 200 4.04 18.50 -3.33
N ILE A 201 3.47 18.10 -2.18
CA ILE A 201 4.21 17.67 -0.97
C ILE A 201 4.43 16.14 -0.95
N ASN A 202 4.23 15.46 -2.07
CA ASN A 202 4.38 14.01 -2.12
C ASN A 202 5.86 13.57 -2.10
N ALA A 203 6.12 12.44 -1.43
CA ALA A 203 7.42 11.80 -1.37
C ALA A 203 7.99 11.51 -2.77
N SER A 204 9.31 11.60 -2.91
CA SER A 204 9.98 11.15 -4.13
C SER A 204 9.84 9.64 -4.28
N ALA A 205 9.82 9.15 -5.53
CA ALA A 205 9.72 7.71 -5.80
C ALA A 205 10.85 6.92 -5.12
N TYR A 206 12.08 7.45 -5.17
CA TYR A 206 13.25 6.82 -4.56
C TYR A 206 13.10 6.71 -3.04
N SER A 207 12.68 7.78 -2.35
CA SER A 207 12.49 7.75 -0.90
C SER A 207 11.33 6.81 -0.49
N ALA A 208 10.24 6.79 -1.26
CA ALA A 208 9.11 5.91 -1.03
C ALA A 208 9.51 4.43 -1.14
N TYR A 209 10.17 4.03 -2.23
CA TYR A 209 10.62 2.64 -2.41
C TYR A 209 11.75 2.26 -1.45
N ALA A 210 12.63 3.19 -1.07
CA ALA A 210 13.62 2.94 -0.03
C ALA A 210 12.96 2.65 1.33
N CYS A 211 11.92 3.41 1.71
CA CYS A 211 11.14 3.14 2.91
C CYS A 211 10.49 1.74 2.86
N LEU A 212 9.88 1.39 1.73
CA LEU A 212 9.29 0.05 1.54
C LEU A 212 10.35 -1.07 1.58
N ALA A 213 11.55 -0.84 1.03
CA ALA A 213 12.66 -1.77 1.13
C ALA A 213 13.11 -2.00 2.58
N ILE A 214 13.13 -0.95 3.41
CA ILE A 214 13.42 -1.07 4.85
C ILE A 214 12.34 -1.91 5.56
N VAL A 215 11.06 -1.70 5.23
CA VAL A 215 9.94 -2.52 5.77
C VAL A 215 10.11 -3.99 5.39
N ILE A 216 10.41 -4.28 4.12
CA ILE A 216 10.67 -5.65 3.63
C ILE A 216 11.89 -6.25 4.33
N PHE A 217 12.96 -5.47 4.55
CA PHE A 217 14.15 -5.92 5.28
C PHE A 217 13.83 -6.31 6.73
N PHE A 218 13.04 -5.50 7.44
CA PHE A 218 12.57 -5.86 8.78
C PHE A 218 11.68 -7.11 8.78
N SER A 219 10.87 -7.31 7.73
CA SER A 219 10.08 -8.53 7.55
C SER A 219 10.98 -9.78 7.52
N VAL A 220 12.10 -9.74 6.79
CA VAL A 220 13.07 -10.84 6.73
C VAL A 220 13.71 -11.07 8.08
N LEU A 221 14.19 -10.00 8.74
CA LEU A 221 14.79 -10.12 10.06
C LEU A 221 13.83 -10.71 11.09
N GLY A 222 12.56 -10.34 11.04
CA GLY A 222 11.56 -10.86 11.97
C GLY A 222 11.18 -12.30 11.72
N VAL A 223 11.16 -12.76 10.46
CA VAL A 223 10.91 -14.18 10.18
C VAL A 223 12.12 -15.04 10.57
N VAL A 224 13.35 -14.59 10.28
CA VAL A 224 14.57 -15.34 10.59
C VAL A 224 14.94 -15.33 12.08
N PHE A 225 14.85 -14.16 12.73
CA PHE A 225 15.35 -13.96 14.08
C PHE A 225 14.26 -13.70 15.12
N GLY A 226 12.99 -13.53 14.72
CA GLY A 226 11.91 -13.18 15.65
C GLY A 226 11.38 -14.36 16.47
N LYS A 227 11.57 -15.60 16.01
CA LYS A 227 11.08 -16.80 16.73
C LYS A 227 11.80 -16.96 18.07
N GLY A 228 11.06 -16.82 19.17
CA GLY A 228 11.58 -16.99 20.53
C GLY A 228 12.53 -15.89 21.04
N ASN A 229 12.84 -14.87 20.23
CA ASN A 229 13.79 -13.82 20.58
C ASN A 229 13.09 -12.58 21.16
N MET A 230 13.02 -12.50 22.49
CA MET A 230 12.39 -11.37 23.18
C MET A 230 13.06 -10.02 22.86
N ALA A 231 14.39 -10.00 22.70
CA ALA A 231 15.11 -8.76 22.39
C ALA A 231 14.71 -8.18 21.04
N PHE A 232 14.54 -9.03 20.02
CA PHE A 232 14.04 -8.61 18.70
C PHE A 232 12.67 -7.92 18.82
N TRP A 233 11.72 -8.53 19.54
CA TRP A 233 10.38 -7.98 19.72
C TRP A 233 10.38 -6.64 20.48
N ILE A 234 11.22 -6.50 21.51
CA ILE A 234 11.38 -5.24 22.24
C ILE A 234 11.93 -4.15 21.32
N VAL A 235 13.03 -4.44 20.61
CA VAL A 235 13.68 -3.47 19.70
C VAL A 235 12.73 -3.06 18.58
N PHE A 236 12.06 -4.02 17.93
CA PHE A 236 11.10 -3.73 16.89
C PHE A 236 9.94 -2.86 17.40
N SER A 237 9.40 -3.14 18.58
CA SER A 237 8.28 -2.38 19.14
C SER A 237 8.67 -0.95 19.48
N VAL A 238 9.87 -0.73 20.02
CA VAL A 238 10.42 0.62 20.26
C VAL A 238 10.57 1.37 18.94
N ILE A 239 11.16 0.74 17.91
CA ILE A 239 11.30 1.34 16.57
C ILE A 239 9.91 1.68 16.01
N HIS A 240 8.96 0.75 16.06
CA HIS A 240 7.62 0.94 15.54
C HIS A 240 6.90 2.13 16.20
N ILE A 241 6.89 2.20 17.54
CA ILE A 241 6.27 3.30 18.30
C ILE A 241 6.92 4.65 17.96
N ILE A 242 8.26 4.70 17.90
CA ILE A 242 8.98 5.93 17.56
C ILE A 242 8.69 6.34 16.13
N SER A 243 8.72 5.40 15.17
CA SER A 243 8.42 5.67 13.76
C SER A 243 6.99 6.17 13.57
N THR A 244 5.99 5.58 14.22
CA THR A 244 4.59 6.02 14.10
C THR A 244 4.39 7.41 14.72
N LEU A 245 5.06 7.70 15.84
CA LEU A 245 5.07 9.03 16.45
C LEU A 245 5.70 10.08 15.53
N LEU A 246 6.89 9.79 14.99
CA LEU A 246 7.59 10.70 14.08
C LEU A 246 6.79 10.95 12.80
N LEU A 247 6.22 9.90 12.19
CA LEU A 247 5.34 10.03 11.03
C LEU A 247 4.10 10.85 11.36
N SER A 248 3.50 10.66 12.55
CA SER A 248 2.34 11.43 12.97
C SER A 248 2.66 12.92 13.11
N ILE A 249 3.80 13.26 13.70
CA ILE A 249 4.22 14.66 13.82
C ILE A 249 4.53 15.25 12.43
N GLN A 250 5.19 14.49 11.56
CA GLN A 250 5.42 14.93 10.19
C GLN A 250 4.11 15.16 9.44
N LEU A 251 3.13 14.26 9.54
CA LEU A 251 1.81 14.42 8.91
C LEU A 251 1.03 15.61 9.48
N TYR A 252 1.06 15.82 10.81
CA TYR A 252 0.39 16.95 11.45
C TYR A 252 0.90 18.30 10.94
N TYR A 253 2.23 18.40 10.74
CA TYR A 253 2.88 19.60 10.20
C TYR A 253 3.13 19.53 8.69
N MET A 254 2.46 18.63 7.94
CA MET A 254 2.60 18.48 6.48
C MET A 254 4.05 18.36 5.98
N GLY A 255 4.87 17.54 6.63
CA GLY A 255 6.27 17.30 6.26
C GLY A 255 7.22 18.48 6.50
N ARG A 256 6.77 19.53 7.21
CA ARG A 256 7.57 20.74 7.48
C ARG A 256 8.51 20.60 8.67
N TRP A 257 8.29 19.58 9.49
CA TRP A 257 9.06 19.36 10.70
C TRP A 257 10.39 18.68 10.36
N LYS A 258 11.49 19.46 10.39
CA LYS A 258 12.85 18.94 10.20
C LYS A 258 13.35 18.27 11.49
N LEU A 259 13.95 17.10 11.32
CA LEU A 259 14.61 16.36 12.40
C LEU A 259 16.01 16.95 12.65
N ASP A 260 16.09 17.97 13.51
CA ASP A 260 17.37 18.61 13.91
C ASP A 260 17.75 18.27 15.36
N SER A 261 19.02 18.37 15.75
CA SER A 261 19.48 18.09 17.13
C SER A 261 18.80 18.92 18.25
N GLY A 262 18.02 19.94 17.90
CA GLY A 262 17.17 20.72 18.80
C GLY A 262 15.74 20.20 19.03
N ILE A 263 15.37 19.01 18.51
CA ILE A 263 14.00 18.44 18.59
C ILE A 263 13.47 18.44 20.02
N CYS A 264 14.22 17.89 20.99
CA CYS A 264 13.74 17.80 22.37
C CYS A 264 13.46 19.18 22.97
N ARG A 265 14.33 20.18 22.71
CA ARG A 265 14.09 21.56 23.16
C ARG A 265 12.87 22.19 22.50
N ARG A 266 12.64 21.93 21.21
CA ARG A 266 11.48 22.47 20.46
C ARG A 266 10.17 21.81 20.90
N ILE A 267 10.16 20.50 21.15
CA ILE A 267 9.01 19.77 21.71
C ILE A 267 8.69 20.29 23.12
N LEU A 268 9.69 20.41 24.00
CA LEU A 268 9.51 20.97 25.34
C LEU A 268 9.02 22.41 25.30
N HIS A 269 9.55 23.23 24.40
CA HIS A 269 9.12 24.62 24.26
C HIS A 269 7.68 24.72 23.78
N VAL A 270 7.26 23.91 22.79
CA VAL A 270 5.88 23.88 22.27
C VAL A 270 4.92 23.33 23.32
N LEU A 271 5.27 22.26 24.04
CA LEU A 271 4.47 21.77 25.17
C LEU A 271 4.33 22.82 26.27
N TYR A 272 5.42 23.54 26.58
CA TYR A 272 5.42 24.58 27.61
C TYR A 272 4.62 25.82 27.19
N THR A 273 4.71 26.27 25.93
CA THR A 273 3.94 27.41 25.46
C THR A 273 2.47 27.07 25.23
N ASP A 274 2.17 25.95 24.57
CA ASP A 274 0.83 25.66 24.07
C ASP A 274 -0.04 24.98 25.13
N CYS A 275 0.52 24.04 25.92
CA CYS A 275 -0.24 23.37 26.99
C CYS A 275 -0.20 24.11 28.32
N ILE A 276 0.94 24.70 28.71
CA ILE A 276 1.10 25.31 30.05
C ILE A 276 0.80 26.80 30.06
N ARG A 277 1.20 27.55 29.00
CA ARG A 277 1.11 29.03 29.02
C ARG A 277 -0.11 29.61 28.31
N GLN A 278 -0.55 29.02 27.18
CA GLN A 278 -1.63 29.57 26.36
C GLN A 278 -2.94 28.76 26.38
N CYS A 279 -2.94 27.50 26.84
CA CYS A 279 -4.12 26.61 26.82
C CYS A 279 -4.88 26.63 25.48
N SER A 280 -4.17 26.87 24.38
CA SER A 280 -4.75 26.98 23.04
C SER A 280 -4.90 25.57 22.45
N GLY A 281 -6.09 25.26 21.94
CA GLY A 281 -6.38 23.96 21.32
C GLY A 281 -5.51 23.69 20.08
N PRO A 282 -5.46 22.43 19.60
CA PRO A 282 -4.65 22.07 18.44
C PRO A 282 -5.11 22.84 17.20
N LEU A 283 -4.14 23.39 16.45
CA LEU A 283 -4.37 24.20 15.25
C LEU A 283 -5.23 23.47 14.20
N TYR A 284 -5.06 22.15 14.07
CA TYR A 284 -5.84 21.29 13.18
C TYR A 284 -6.49 20.14 13.96
N VAL A 285 -7.61 20.42 14.62
CA VAL A 285 -8.33 19.47 15.51
C VAL A 285 -8.63 18.15 14.80
N ASP A 286 -9.15 18.19 13.57
CA ASP A 286 -9.58 16.99 12.84
C ASP A 286 -8.41 16.04 12.53
N ARG A 287 -7.27 16.60 12.10
CA ARG A 287 -6.03 15.83 11.89
C ARG A 287 -5.47 15.29 13.19
N MET A 288 -5.52 16.08 14.26
CA MET A 288 -5.06 15.63 15.58
C MET A 288 -5.85 14.41 16.06
N VAL A 289 -7.18 14.41 15.93
CA VAL A 289 -8.03 13.28 16.32
C VAL A 289 -7.64 12.01 15.55
N LEU A 290 -7.43 12.11 14.23
CA LEU A 290 -6.97 10.98 13.43
C LEU A 290 -5.63 10.43 13.91
N LEU A 291 -4.66 11.32 14.09
CA LEU A 291 -3.30 10.91 14.44
C LEU A 291 -3.26 10.30 15.84
N VAL A 292 -4.04 10.82 16.79
CA VAL A 292 -4.19 10.21 18.12
C VAL A 292 -4.80 8.82 18.00
N MET A 293 -5.92 8.67 17.27
CA MET A 293 -6.54 7.37 17.04
C MET A 293 -5.58 6.38 16.35
N GLY A 294 -4.84 6.84 15.35
CA GLY A 294 -3.82 6.05 14.65
C GLY A 294 -2.69 5.60 15.57
N ASN A 295 -2.18 6.49 16.43
CA ASN A 295 -1.17 6.10 17.41
C ASN A 295 -1.71 5.08 18.42
N ILE A 296 -2.93 5.26 18.93
CA ILE A 296 -3.55 4.29 19.84
C ILE A 296 -3.64 2.90 19.20
N ILE A 297 -4.08 2.82 17.95
CA ILE A 297 -4.18 1.55 17.22
C ILE A 297 -2.78 0.93 17.02
N ASN A 298 -1.79 1.71 16.56
CA ASN A 298 -0.43 1.21 16.36
C ASN A 298 0.23 0.77 17.67
N TRP A 299 0.03 1.50 18.78
CA TRP A 299 0.55 1.10 20.09
C TRP A 299 -0.13 -0.17 20.60
N SER A 300 -1.42 -0.35 20.32
CA SER A 300 -2.15 -1.58 20.63
C SER A 300 -1.60 -2.77 19.83
N LEU A 301 -1.31 -2.57 18.54
CA LEU A 301 -0.67 -3.59 17.69
C LEU A 301 0.74 -3.91 18.18
N ALA A 302 1.53 -2.90 18.57
CA ALA A 302 2.86 -3.10 19.16
C ALA A 302 2.79 -3.93 20.45
N ALA A 303 1.84 -3.62 21.33
CA ALA A 303 1.61 -4.36 22.57
C ALA A 303 1.19 -5.81 22.27
N TYR A 304 0.30 -6.02 21.31
CA TYR A 304 -0.09 -7.35 20.85
C TYR A 304 1.12 -8.15 20.35
N GLY A 305 1.99 -7.54 19.53
CA GLY A 305 3.23 -8.15 19.04
C GLY A 305 4.16 -8.58 20.18
N LEU A 306 4.35 -7.74 21.20
CA LEU A 306 5.18 -8.05 22.38
C LEU A 306 4.64 -9.20 23.22
N ILE A 307 3.31 -9.30 23.36
CA ILE A 307 2.66 -10.30 24.20
C ILE A 307 2.59 -11.65 23.47
N MET A 308 1.99 -11.65 22.28
CA MET A 308 1.67 -12.88 21.54
C MET A 308 2.87 -13.43 20.76
N ARG A 309 3.76 -12.55 20.28
CA ARG A 309 4.96 -12.91 19.51
C ARG A 309 4.66 -13.91 18.38
N PRO A 310 3.78 -13.55 17.42
CA PRO A 310 3.39 -14.45 16.34
C PRO A 310 4.61 -14.94 15.54
N ASN A 311 4.62 -16.23 15.19
CA ASN A 311 5.72 -16.82 14.41
C ASN A 311 5.78 -16.25 12.99
N ASP A 312 4.63 -15.91 12.40
CA ASP A 312 4.56 -15.21 11.13
C ASP A 312 4.60 -13.71 11.35
N PHE A 313 5.83 -13.22 11.49
CA PHE A 313 6.11 -11.80 11.63
C PHE A 313 5.71 -11.00 10.38
N ALA A 314 5.73 -11.60 9.20
CA ALA A 314 5.42 -10.91 7.96
C ALA A 314 3.93 -10.59 7.86
N SER A 315 3.05 -11.56 8.11
CA SER A 315 1.60 -11.30 8.20
C SER A 315 1.26 -10.29 9.30
N TYR A 316 1.98 -10.32 10.43
CA TYR A 316 1.84 -9.31 11.49
C TYR A 316 2.21 -7.90 11.01
N LEU A 317 3.34 -7.73 10.33
CA LEU A 317 3.77 -6.44 9.76
C LEU A 317 2.81 -5.97 8.66
N LEU A 318 2.25 -6.89 7.88
CA LEU A 318 1.27 -6.58 6.84
C LEU A 318 -0.03 -6.09 7.47
N ALA A 319 -0.47 -6.71 8.56
CA ALA A 319 -1.64 -6.28 9.31
C ALA A 319 -1.49 -4.83 9.82
N ILE A 320 -0.31 -4.44 10.30
CA ILE A 320 -0.02 -3.04 10.67
C ILE A 320 -0.22 -2.10 9.46
N GLY A 321 0.33 -2.48 8.29
CA GLY A 321 0.20 -1.68 7.06
C GLY A 321 -1.26 -1.54 6.60
N ILE A 322 -2.01 -2.64 6.59
CA ILE A 322 -3.42 -2.67 6.18
C ILE A 322 -4.29 -1.89 7.17
N CYS A 323 -4.11 -2.07 8.48
CA CYS A 323 -4.86 -1.31 9.49
C CYS A 323 -4.66 0.20 9.34
N ASN A 324 -3.41 0.64 9.11
CA ASN A 324 -3.13 2.05 8.86
C ASN A 324 -3.74 2.56 7.54
N LEU A 325 -3.68 1.76 6.48
CA LEU A 325 -4.32 2.08 5.20
C LEU A 325 -5.84 2.24 5.35
N LEU A 326 -6.51 1.31 6.03
CA LEU A 326 -7.95 1.34 6.25
C LEU A 326 -8.36 2.51 7.15
N LEU A 327 -7.59 2.79 8.20
CA LEU A 327 -7.80 3.94 9.07
C LEU A 327 -7.72 5.24 8.28
N TYR A 328 -6.70 5.37 7.43
CA TYR A 328 -6.51 6.57 6.63
C TYR A 328 -7.58 6.71 5.54
N PHE A 329 -7.99 5.60 4.93
CA PHE A 329 -9.09 5.57 3.97
C PHE A 329 -10.43 5.99 4.62
N ALA A 330 -10.74 5.46 5.82
CA ALA A 330 -11.93 5.85 6.57
C ALA A 330 -11.91 7.34 6.93
N PHE A 331 -10.76 7.86 7.38
CA PHE A 331 -10.59 9.28 7.63
C PHE A 331 -10.83 10.12 6.37
N TYR A 332 -10.27 9.70 5.24
CA TYR A 332 -10.46 10.39 3.97
C TYR A 332 -11.95 10.51 3.62
N ILE A 333 -12.72 9.43 3.76
CA ILE A 333 -14.16 9.44 3.54
C ILE A 333 -14.88 10.38 4.53
N ILE A 334 -14.56 10.30 5.82
CA ILE A 334 -15.18 11.15 6.85
C ILE A 334 -14.92 12.63 6.57
N MET A 335 -13.68 13.00 6.25
CA MET A 335 -13.32 14.39 5.94
C MET A 335 -13.95 14.87 4.64
N LYS A 336 -14.05 14.00 3.64
CA LYS A 336 -14.78 14.29 2.40
C LYS A 336 -16.23 14.69 2.71
N LEU A 337 -16.94 13.87 3.49
CA LEU A 337 -18.33 14.15 3.89
C LEU A 337 -18.46 15.41 4.76
N ARG A 338 -17.55 15.62 5.72
CA ARG A 338 -17.54 16.82 6.58
C ARG A 338 -17.26 18.11 5.81
N SER A 339 -16.48 18.03 4.74
CA SER A 339 -16.18 19.17 3.86
C SER A 339 -17.34 19.50 2.90
N GLY A 340 -18.47 18.79 2.98
CA GLY A 340 -19.64 18.99 2.12
C GLY A 340 -19.51 18.35 0.74
N GLU A 341 -18.47 17.56 0.50
CA GLU A 341 -18.28 16.83 -0.76
C GLU A 341 -19.17 15.58 -0.79
N ARG A 342 -19.54 15.13 -2.00
CA ARG A 342 -20.50 14.04 -2.16
C ARG A 342 -19.85 12.82 -2.80
N ILE A 343 -20.13 11.64 -2.25
CA ILE A 343 -19.76 10.40 -2.91
C ILE A 343 -20.82 10.10 -3.98
N LYS A 344 -20.41 10.11 -5.26
CA LYS A 344 -21.29 9.76 -6.39
C LYS A 344 -21.79 8.31 -6.25
N LEU A 345 -22.91 8.00 -6.90
CA LEU A 345 -23.53 6.67 -6.83
C LEU A 345 -22.57 5.54 -7.27
N ILE A 346 -21.82 5.76 -8.35
CA ILE A 346 -20.87 4.75 -8.87
C ILE A 346 -19.79 4.39 -7.83
N PRO A 347 -18.99 5.34 -7.30
CA PRO A 347 -18.00 5.01 -6.27
C PRO A 347 -18.65 4.46 -4.99
N LEU A 348 -19.86 4.90 -4.62
CA LEU A 348 -20.58 4.34 -3.46
C LEU A 348 -20.92 2.86 -3.66
N LEU A 349 -21.48 2.50 -4.82
CA LEU A 349 -21.76 1.10 -5.16
C LEU A 349 -20.46 0.27 -5.20
N CYS A 350 -19.39 0.83 -5.78
CA CYS A 350 -18.08 0.18 -5.76
C CYS A 350 -17.56 -0.07 -4.34
N ILE A 351 -17.71 0.89 -3.41
CA ILE A 351 -17.31 0.72 -2.01
C ILE A 351 -18.09 -0.44 -1.38
N ILE A 352 -19.42 -0.43 -1.48
CA ILE A 352 -20.28 -1.46 -0.87
C ILE A 352 -19.95 -2.84 -1.43
N CYS A 353 -19.92 -2.99 -2.76
CA CYS A 353 -19.61 -4.26 -3.41
C CYS A 353 -18.20 -4.75 -3.02
N THR A 354 -17.21 -3.86 -3.02
CA THR A 354 -15.83 -4.21 -2.65
C THR A 354 -15.73 -4.65 -1.20
N SER A 355 -16.42 -3.98 -0.27
CA SER A 355 -16.46 -4.36 1.15
C SER A 355 -17.10 -5.73 1.37
N VAL A 356 -18.18 -6.04 0.63
CA VAL A 356 -18.82 -7.36 0.69
C VAL A 356 -17.88 -8.46 0.18
N VAL A 357 -17.23 -8.24 -0.96
CA VAL A 357 -16.27 -9.21 -1.53
C VAL A 357 -15.08 -9.40 -0.60
N TRP A 358 -14.55 -8.34 0.02
CA TRP A 358 -13.52 -8.47 1.06
C TRP A 358 -13.97 -9.28 2.26
N GLY A 359 -15.22 -9.11 2.71
CA GLY A 359 -15.80 -9.90 3.79
C GLY A 359 -15.78 -11.41 3.49
N PHE A 360 -16.18 -11.79 2.27
CA PHE A 360 -16.08 -13.18 1.83
C PHE A 360 -14.62 -13.64 1.66
N ALA A 361 -13.75 -12.81 1.09
CA ALA A 361 -12.32 -13.15 0.96
C ALA A 361 -11.68 -13.44 2.33
N LEU A 362 -11.94 -12.60 3.33
CA LEU A 362 -11.41 -12.80 4.69
C LEU A 362 -11.97 -14.07 5.34
N PHE A 363 -13.23 -14.43 5.09
CA PHE A 363 -13.80 -15.69 5.57
C PHE A 363 -13.00 -16.91 5.07
N PHE A 364 -12.66 -16.95 3.78
CA PHE A 364 -11.85 -18.03 3.20
C PHE A 364 -10.39 -17.97 3.65
N PHE A 365 -9.81 -16.78 3.81
CA PHE A 365 -8.45 -16.58 4.30
C PHE A 365 -8.22 -17.24 5.67
N PHE A 366 -9.20 -17.17 6.58
CA PHE A 366 -9.08 -17.74 7.93
C PHE A 366 -9.32 -19.26 8.02
N GLN A 367 -9.61 -19.96 6.91
CA GLN A 367 -9.84 -21.41 6.93
C GLN A 367 -8.56 -22.24 7.16
N GLY A 368 -7.38 -21.71 6.79
CA GLY A 368 -6.07 -22.25 7.15
C GLY A 368 -5.79 -23.69 6.68
N LEU A 369 -5.67 -23.89 5.35
CA LEU A 369 -5.47 -25.21 4.73
C LEU A 369 -4.03 -25.75 4.79
N SER A 370 -3.02 -24.88 4.88
CA SER A 370 -1.63 -25.29 5.06
C SER A 370 -0.83 -24.26 5.85
N THR A 371 0.27 -24.69 6.47
CA THR A 371 1.14 -23.79 7.23
C THR A 371 2.59 -24.24 7.22
N TRP A 372 3.49 -23.35 6.79
CA TRP A 372 4.94 -23.53 6.87
C TRP A 372 5.51 -23.32 8.28
N GLN A 373 4.68 -22.88 9.24
CA GLN A 373 5.13 -22.61 10.61
C GLN A 373 5.35 -23.89 11.43
N LYS A 374 4.72 -24.99 11.00
CA LYS A 374 4.74 -26.30 11.65
C LYS A 374 5.53 -27.30 10.80
N THR A 375 5.66 -28.53 11.29
CA THR A 375 6.25 -29.62 10.50
C THR A 375 5.38 -29.98 9.29
N PRO A 376 5.92 -30.59 8.22
CA PRO A 376 5.13 -31.03 7.07
C PRO A 376 4.00 -31.98 7.47
N ALA A 377 4.26 -32.87 8.44
CA ALA A 377 3.26 -33.81 8.97
C ALA A 377 2.07 -33.08 9.63
N GLU A 378 2.35 -32.12 10.52
CA GLU A 378 1.30 -31.32 11.17
C GLU A 378 0.56 -30.42 10.16
N SER A 379 1.24 -29.90 9.13
CA SER A 379 0.56 -29.13 8.08
C SER A 379 -0.41 -30.01 7.29
N ARG A 380 -0.11 -31.30 7.08
CA ARG A 380 -0.97 -32.21 6.32
C ARG A 380 -2.27 -32.56 7.04
N GLU A 381 -2.33 -32.44 8.37
CA GLU A 381 -3.58 -32.62 9.13
C GLU A 381 -4.64 -31.57 8.79
N HIS A 382 -4.22 -30.43 8.22
CA HIS A 382 -5.11 -29.36 7.80
C HIS A 382 -5.59 -29.47 6.35
N ASN A 383 -5.04 -30.40 5.56
CA ASN A 383 -5.43 -30.60 4.17
C ASN A 383 -6.92 -30.97 4.06
N ARG A 384 -7.60 -30.43 3.06
CA ARG A 384 -9.02 -30.69 2.79
C ARG A 384 -9.22 -30.97 1.31
N ASP A 385 -10.28 -31.72 1.00
CA ASP A 385 -10.70 -31.95 -0.37
C ASP A 385 -11.07 -30.64 -1.09
N CYS A 386 -11.02 -30.65 -2.41
CA CYS A 386 -11.47 -29.52 -3.22
C CYS A 386 -12.95 -29.22 -2.99
N ILE A 387 -13.33 -27.94 -3.04
CA ILE A 387 -14.71 -27.49 -2.77
C ILE A 387 -15.38 -27.01 -4.05
N LEU A 388 -14.64 -26.30 -4.91
CA LEU A 388 -15.19 -25.69 -6.11
C LEU A 388 -14.70 -26.43 -7.36
N LEU A 389 -15.66 -26.95 -8.14
CA LEU A 389 -15.43 -27.66 -9.41
C LEU A 389 -14.49 -28.88 -9.30
N ASP A 390 -14.36 -29.47 -8.11
CA ASP A 390 -13.39 -30.53 -7.80
C ASP A 390 -11.96 -30.16 -8.22
N PHE A 391 -11.63 -28.85 -8.17
CA PHE A 391 -10.35 -28.32 -8.66
C PHE A 391 -9.76 -27.21 -7.78
N PHE A 392 -10.60 -26.45 -7.07
CA PHE A 392 -10.17 -25.34 -6.22
C PHE A 392 -10.56 -25.57 -4.76
N ASP A 393 -9.65 -25.22 -3.85
CA ASP A 393 -9.87 -25.26 -2.39
C ASP A 393 -10.27 -23.88 -1.81
N ASP A 394 -10.41 -23.80 -0.48
CA ASP A 394 -10.73 -22.54 0.21
C ASP A 394 -9.72 -21.42 -0.09
N HIS A 395 -8.44 -21.77 -0.22
CA HIS A 395 -7.35 -20.81 -0.43
C HIS A 395 -7.34 -20.28 -1.87
N ASP A 396 -7.64 -21.14 -2.84
CA ASP A 396 -7.87 -20.72 -4.23
C ASP A 396 -9.07 -19.78 -4.36
N ILE A 397 -10.16 -20.05 -3.65
CA ILE A 397 -11.34 -19.17 -3.61
C ILE A 397 -10.98 -17.82 -2.98
N TRP A 398 -10.14 -17.82 -1.93
CA TRP A 398 -9.60 -16.58 -1.38
C TRP A 398 -8.89 -15.75 -2.45
N HIS A 399 -7.96 -16.34 -3.23
CA HIS A 399 -7.25 -15.63 -4.31
C HIS A 399 -8.19 -15.02 -5.36
N PHE A 400 -9.24 -15.74 -5.76
CA PHE A 400 -10.24 -15.19 -6.68
C PHE A 400 -10.94 -13.97 -6.08
N LEU A 401 -11.46 -14.10 -4.86
CA LEU A 401 -12.22 -13.03 -4.21
C LEU A 401 -11.34 -11.82 -3.87
N SER A 402 -10.13 -12.04 -3.36
CA SER A 402 -9.19 -10.98 -3.02
C SER A 402 -8.71 -10.24 -4.26
N SER A 403 -8.50 -10.91 -5.40
CA SER A 403 -8.14 -10.24 -6.66
C SER A 403 -9.24 -9.28 -7.13
N ILE A 404 -10.50 -9.71 -7.05
CA ILE A 404 -11.68 -8.87 -7.35
C ILE A 404 -11.79 -7.71 -6.36
N ALA A 405 -11.59 -7.96 -5.07
CA ALA A 405 -11.69 -6.94 -4.02
C ALA A 405 -10.57 -5.89 -4.12
N MET A 406 -9.34 -6.31 -4.44
CA MET A 406 -8.20 -5.43 -4.68
C MET A 406 -8.44 -4.53 -5.90
N PHE A 407 -8.89 -5.11 -7.01
CA PHE A 407 -9.29 -4.35 -8.19
C PHE A 407 -10.39 -3.34 -7.86
N GLY A 408 -11.42 -3.76 -7.13
CA GLY A 408 -12.49 -2.89 -6.64
C GLY A 408 -11.96 -1.73 -5.79
N SER A 409 -11.01 -2.00 -4.90
CA SER A 409 -10.38 -0.99 -4.04
C SER A 409 -9.58 0.02 -4.87
N PHE A 410 -8.90 -0.41 -5.92
CA PHE A 410 -8.21 0.49 -6.85
C PHE A 410 -9.18 1.35 -7.65
N LEU A 411 -10.30 0.79 -8.10
CA LEU A 411 -11.37 1.56 -8.76
C LEU A 411 -12.00 2.59 -7.82
N VAL A 412 -12.21 2.24 -6.55
CA VAL A 412 -12.66 3.19 -5.53
C VAL A 412 -11.64 4.32 -5.41
N LEU A 413 -10.35 4.02 -5.24
CA LEU A 413 -9.31 5.06 -5.18
C LEU A 413 -9.26 5.92 -6.46
N LEU A 414 -9.54 5.34 -7.63
CA LEU A 414 -9.58 6.06 -8.89
C LEU A 414 -10.78 7.01 -9.05
N THR A 415 -11.95 6.63 -8.52
CA THR A 415 -13.24 7.30 -8.79
C THR A 415 -13.80 8.11 -7.62
N LEU A 416 -13.23 7.96 -6.42
CA LEU A 416 -13.73 8.57 -5.18
C LEU A 416 -13.89 10.09 -5.25
N ASP A 417 -13.08 10.76 -6.07
CA ASP A 417 -13.08 12.23 -6.21
C ASP A 417 -13.61 12.71 -7.57
N ASP A 418 -14.26 11.83 -8.35
CA ASP A 418 -14.87 12.21 -9.63
C ASP A 418 -16.00 13.26 -9.46
N ASP A 419 -16.49 13.50 -8.23
CA ASP A 419 -17.43 14.60 -7.91
C ASP A 419 -16.80 15.99 -7.99
N LEU A 420 -15.48 16.09 -7.82
CA LEU A 420 -14.75 17.35 -7.81
C LEU A 420 -14.28 17.80 -9.19
N ASP A 421 -14.45 16.99 -10.24
CA ASP A 421 -13.93 17.25 -11.59
C ASP A 421 -14.39 18.61 -12.18
N THR A 422 -15.52 19.15 -11.72
CA THR A 422 -16.07 20.46 -12.15
C THR A 422 -15.92 21.56 -11.10
N VAL A 423 -15.28 21.28 -9.96
CA VAL A 423 -15.09 22.24 -8.86
C VAL A 423 -13.72 22.88 -9.00
N GLN A 424 -13.65 24.21 -8.92
CA GLN A 424 -12.39 24.94 -8.95
C GLN A 424 -11.50 24.57 -7.76
N ARG A 425 -10.18 24.45 -7.99
CA ARG A 425 -9.20 23.99 -6.98
C ARG A 425 -9.09 24.86 -5.73
N ASP A 426 -9.46 26.13 -5.83
CA ASP A 426 -9.49 27.10 -4.74
C ASP A 426 -10.66 26.88 -3.76
N LYS A 427 -11.60 25.99 -4.10
CA LYS A 427 -12.75 25.61 -3.27
C LYS A 427 -12.64 24.20 -2.68
N ILE A 428 -11.58 23.46 -3.04
CA ILE A 428 -11.36 22.09 -2.59
C ILE A 428 -10.46 22.13 -1.36
N TYR A 429 -10.97 21.71 -0.20
CA TYR A 429 -10.21 21.69 1.04
C TYR A 429 -9.13 20.60 1.05
N VAL A 430 -8.02 20.91 1.73
CA VAL A 430 -6.93 19.98 2.07
C VAL A 430 -7.08 19.56 3.52
N PHE A 431 -7.14 18.26 3.77
CA PHE A 431 -7.29 17.67 5.09
C PHE A 431 -6.30 16.53 5.34
#